data_AF-L9LAB6-F1
#
_entry.id   AF-L9LAB6-F1
#
_cell.length_a   1.000
_cell.length_b   1.000
_cell.length_c   1.000
_cell.angle_alpha   90.00
_cell.angle_beta   90.00
_cell.angle_gamma   90.00
#
_symmetry.space_group_name_H-M   'P 1'
#
loop_
_entity.id
_entity.type
_entity.pdbx_description
1 polymer ?
#
loop_
_entity_poly.entity_id
_entity_poly.type
_entity_poly.pdbx_seq_one_letter_code
_entity_poly.pdbx_strand_id
1 'polypeptide(L)'
;MEIMTQEMQTNKIKEVVNKLIPDSIGKDTEKGCQSIQPLYDEFVRKAKVQKKPKFELGKLMELHGDGSAKAGDQTDAKQMLKSIKLMDMNHQSKNLFKVSDV
;
A
#
# COMPACT_ATOMS: atom_id res chain seq x y z
N MET A 1 16.28 -2.69 11.24
CA MET A 1 15.14 -3.38 10.57
C MET A 1 13.92 -3.51 11.49
N GLU A 2 14.09 -3.48 12.82
CA GLU A 2 12.99 -3.63 13.79
C GLU A 2 11.86 -2.61 13.62
N ILE A 3 12.18 -1.31 13.48
CA ILE A 3 11.19 -0.23 13.28
C ILE A 3 10.28 -0.53 12.09
N MET A 4 10.86 -0.86 10.94
CA MET A 4 10.09 -1.18 9.74
C MET A 4 9.21 -2.42 9.93
N THR A 5 9.75 -3.49 10.53
CA THR A 5 8.98 -4.71 10.76
C THR A 5 7.83 -4.49 11.74
N GLN A 6 8.06 -3.75 12.82
CA GLN A 6 7.05 -3.40 13.81
C GLN A 6 5.93 -2.57 13.19
N GLU A 7 6.27 -1.55 12.41
CA GLU A 7 5.31 -0.70 11.71
C GLU A 7 4.47 -1.49 10.69
N MET A 8 5.08 -2.44 9.97
CA MET A 8 4.35 -3.25 8.99
C MET A 8 3.47 -4.34 9.63
N GLN A 9 3.80 -4.82 10.83
CA GLN A 9 3.06 -5.88 11.50
C GLN A 9 1.90 -5.38 12.37
N THR A 10 2.07 -4.21 12.97
CA THR A 10 1.07 -3.65 13.91
C THR A 10 -0.05 -2.90 13.21
N ASN A 11 0.20 -2.33 12.02
CA ASN A 11 -0.74 -1.47 11.32
C ASN A 11 -1.42 -2.17 10.14
N LYS A 12 -2.67 -1.76 9.83
CA LYS A 12 -3.37 -2.19 8.61
C LYS A 12 -2.86 -1.43 7.38
N ILE A 13 -3.18 -1.92 6.18
CA ILE A 13 -2.76 -1.30 4.91
C ILE A 13 -3.12 0.19 4.83
N LYS A 14 -4.31 0.60 5.28
CA LYS A 14 -4.75 2.01 5.28
C LYS A 14 -3.79 2.89 6.09
N GLU A 15 -3.46 2.45 7.30
CA GLU A 15 -2.57 3.16 8.22
C GLU A 15 -1.13 3.19 7.69
N VAL A 16 -0.65 2.06 7.14
CA VAL A 16 0.68 1.99 6.51
C VAL A 16 0.77 2.98 5.35
N VAL A 17 -0.24 3.07 4.49
CA VAL A 17 -0.27 4.05 3.39
C VAL A 17 -0.24 5.48 3.92
N ASN A 18 -1.00 5.78 4.99
CA ASN A 18 -1.00 7.09 5.62
C ASN A 18 0.35 7.49 6.23
N LYS A 19 1.18 6.51 6.60
CA LYS A 19 2.55 6.73 7.09
C LYS A 19 3.58 6.82 5.96
N LEU A 20 3.36 6.09 4.86
CA LEU A 20 4.24 6.12 3.69
C LEU A 20 4.14 7.42 2.88
N ILE A 21 2.94 8.02 2.77
CA ILE A 21 2.74 9.28 2.03
C ILE A 21 3.62 10.43 2.58
N PRO A 22 3.63 10.70 3.90
CA PRO A 22 4.52 11.71 4.50
C PRO A 22 5.91 11.17 4.87
N ASP A 23 6.21 9.91 4.53
CA ASP A 23 7.43 9.17 4.86
C ASP A 23 7.81 9.21 6.35
N SER A 24 6.83 8.96 7.23
CA SER A 24 7.07 8.99 8.68
C SER A 24 8.00 7.86 9.13
N ILE A 25 7.95 6.70 8.46
CA ILE A 25 8.77 5.52 8.80
C ILE A 25 10.24 5.76 8.50
N GLY A 26 10.57 6.46 7.40
CA GLY A 26 11.95 6.88 7.10
C GLY A 26 12.50 7.78 8.20
N LYS A 27 11.72 8.80 8.58
CA LYS A 27 12.07 9.74 9.67
C LYS A 27 12.25 9.06 11.03
N ASP A 28 11.44 8.06 11.35
CA ASP A 28 11.56 7.33 12.60
C ASP A 28 12.80 6.42 12.62
N THR A 29 13.21 5.90 11.45
CA THR A 29 14.45 5.14 11.30
C THR A 29 15.67 6.04 11.43
N GLU A 30 15.63 7.23 10.83
CA GLU A 30 16.70 8.24 10.96
C GLU A 30 16.92 8.58 12.44
N LYS A 31 15.86 8.90 13.18
CA LYS A 31 15.91 9.17 14.63
C LYS A 31 16.44 7.98 15.44
N GLY A 32 16.04 6.76 15.09
CA GLY A 32 16.50 5.54 15.77
C GLY A 32 18.01 5.32 15.63
N CYS A 33 18.60 5.74 14.50
CA CYS A 33 20.03 5.59 14.22
C CYS A 33 20.89 6.80 14.63
N GLN A 34 20.28 7.95 14.98
CA GLN A 34 20.99 9.19 15.36
C GLN A 34 22.01 9.01 16.49
N SER A 35 21.81 8.06 17.39
CA SER A 35 22.73 7.78 18.51
C SER A 35 24.06 7.14 18.07
N ILE A 36 24.08 6.50 16.89
CA ILE A 36 25.26 5.82 16.34
C ILE A 36 25.88 6.69 15.24
N GLN A 37 25.07 7.11 14.27
CA GLN A 37 25.51 7.95 13.15
C GLN A 37 24.33 8.72 12.55
N PRO A 38 24.51 10.00 12.16
CA PRO A 38 23.51 10.69 11.36
C PRO A 38 23.38 10.02 9.98
N LEU A 39 22.16 9.59 9.65
CA LEU A 39 21.79 9.10 8.33
C LEU A 39 21.11 10.25 7.57
N TYR A 40 21.41 10.38 6.29
CA TYR A 40 20.81 11.38 5.41
C TYR A 40 20.00 10.69 4.33
N ASP A 41 18.88 11.30 3.93
CA ASP A 41 18.00 10.82 2.88
C ASP A 41 17.55 9.36 3.08
N GLU A 42 17.05 9.05 4.27
CA GLU A 42 16.44 7.76 4.57
C GLU A 42 14.95 7.77 4.23
N PHE A 43 14.60 7.12 3.10
CA PHE A 43 13.23 7.05 2.60
C PHE A 43 12.88 5.69 2.02
N VAL A 44 11.59 5.36 2.01
CA VAL A 44 11.09 4.13 1.39
C VAL A 44 11.05 4.28 -0.13
N ARG A 45 12.09 3.78 -0.82
CA ARG A 45 12.19 3.82 -2.30
C ARG A 45 11.08 3.06 -3.03
N LYS A 46 10.63 1.93 -2.48
CA LYS A 46 9.67 1.05 -3.17
C LYS A 46 8.92 0.15 -2.19
N ALA A 47 7.59 0.18 -2.26
CA ALA A 47 6.73 -0.84 -1.67
C ALA A 47 6.19 -1.77 -2.76
N LYS A 48 6.10 -3.08 -2.45
CA LYS A 48 5.47 -4.07 -3.33
C LYS A 48 4.48 -4.90 -2.54
N VAL A 49 3.30 -5.11 -3.12
CA VAL A 49 2.33 -6.09 -2.61
C VAL A 49 2.75 -7.47 -3.12
N GLN A 50 3.26 -8.31 -2.21
CA GLN A 50 3.71 -9.67 -2.53
C GLN A 50 2.55 -10.64 -2.72
N LYS A 51 1.59 -10.63 -1.79
CA LYS A 51 0.38 -11.45 -1.84
C LYS A 51 -0.82 -10.53 -1.88
N LYS A 52 -1.60 -10.61 -2.97
CA LYS A 52 -2.82 -9.82 -3.06
C LYS A 52 -3.83 -10.30 -2.01
N PRO A 53 -4.41 -9.40 -1.20
CA PRO A 53 -5.48 -9.78 -0.28
C PRO A 53 -6.74 -10.20 -1.06
N LYS A 54 -7.53 -11.10 -0.48
CA LYS A 54 -8.84 -11.46 -1.03
C LYS A 54 -9.73 -10.22 -1.11
N PHE A 55 -10.47 -10.10 -2.21
CA PHE A 55 -11.38 -8.99 -2.41
C PHE A 55 -12.64 -9.19 -1.56
N GLU A 56 -12.96 -8.19 -0.73
CA GLU A 56 -14.13 -8.20 0.15
C GLU A 56 -14.83 -6.84 0.00
N LEU A 57 -16.09 -6.83 -0.45
CA LEU A 57 -16.83 -5.59 -0.73
C LEU A 57 -16.99 -4.72 0.53
N GLY A 58 -17.26 -5.34 1.69
CA GLY A 58 -17.41 -4.61 2.95
C GLY A 58 -16.15 -3.83 3.35
N LYS A 59 -14.97 -4.46 3.20
CA LYS A 59 -13.68 -3.80 3.48
C LYS A 59 -13.39 -2.68 2.48
N LEU A 60 -13.84 -2.82 1.24
CA LEU A 60 -13.68 -1.76 0.23
C LEU A 60 -14.53 -0.53 0.58
N MET A 61 -15.80 -0.73 0.96
CA MET A 61 -16.69 0.38 1.32
C MET A 61 -16.20 1.13 2.57
N GLU A 62 -15.61 0.42 3.55
CA GLU A 62 -14.96 1.03 4.73
C GLU A 62 -13.75 1.92 4.35
N LEU A 63 -13.03 1.58 3.27
CA LEU A 63 -11.91 2.38 2.79
C LEU A 63 -12.36 3.63 2.01
N HIS A 64 -13.57 3.65 1.45
CA HIS A 64 -14.12 4.76 0.64
C HIS A 64 -15.03 5.71 1.44
N GLY A 65 -15.30 5.43 2.72
CA GLY A 65 -16.16 6.24 3.59
C GLY A 65 -15.43 7.42 4.23
N ASP A 66 -15.08 8.43 3.43
CA ASP A 66 -15.07 9.87 3.79
C ASP A 66 -14.59 10.70 2.57
N GLY A 67 -15.52 11.29 1.82
CA GLY A 67 -15.16 12.12 0.66
C GLY A 67 -16.27 12.40 -0.34
N SER A 68 -17.25 13.21 0.09
CA SER A 68 -18.30 13.85 -0.72
C SER A 68 -19.44 12.95 -1.21
N ALA A 69 -20.61 13.29 -0.69
CA ALA A 69 -21.90 13.00 -1.29
C ALA A 69 -21.94 13.53 -2.74
N LYS A 70 -21.89 12.62 -3.71
CA LYS A 70 -22.80 12.66 -4.85
C LYS A 70 -23.37 11.27 -5.04
N ALA A 71 -24.61 11.11 -4.59
CA ALA A 71 -25.51 10.08 -5.07
C ALA A 71 -25.49 10.13 -6.61
N GLY A 72 -25.06 9.04 -7.24
CA GLY A 72 -24.80 9.02 -8.67
C GLY A 72 -24.47 7.63 -9.15
N ASP A 73 -25.50 6.79 -9.13
CA ASP A 73 -25.67 5.57 -9.91
C ASP A 73 -25.28 4.23 -9.25
N GLN A 74 -26.25 3.31 -9.26
CA GLN A 74 -26.16 1.92 -8.78
C GLN A 74 -25.59 0.99 -9.87
N THR A 75 -24.76 1.49 -10.79
CA THR A 75 -24.26 0.73 -11.95
C THR A 75 -22.90 0.07 -11.73
N ASP A 76 -22.25 0.26 -10.59
CA ASP A 76 -20.80 0.08 -10.52
C ASP A 76 -20.26 -1.24 -9.96
N ALA A 77 -21.07 -2.16 -9.42
CA ALA A 77 -20.50 -3.39 -8.84
C ALA A 77 -19.83 -4.32 -9.89
N LYS A 78 -20.44 -4.45 -11.08
CA LYS A 78 -19.87 -5.20 -12.21
C LYS A 78 -18.67 -4.47 -12.83
N GLN A 79 -18.75 -3.15 -12.93
CA GLN A 79 -17.66 -2.31 -13.43
C GLN A 79 -16.47 -2.35 -12.47
N MET A 80 -16.70 -2.26 -11.16
CA MET A 80 -15.70 -2.42 -10.10
C MET A 80 -15.06 -3.81 -10.15
N LEU A 81 -15.85 -4.90 -10.25
CA LEU A 81 -15.29 -6.26 -10.40
C LEU A 81 -14.44 -6.40 -11.66
N LYS A 82 -14.86 -5.78 -12.77
CA LYS A 82 -14.11 -5.75 -14.02
C LYS A 82 -12.80 -4.99 -13.86
N SER A 83 -12.83 -3.84 -13.19
CA SER A 83 -11.64 -3.04 -12.85
C SER A 83 -10.68 -3.80 -11.93
N ILE A 84 -11.20 -4.51 -10.92
CA ILE A 84 -10.40 -5.33 -10.00
C ILE A 84 -9.74 -6.48 -10.75
N LYS A 85 -10.48 -7.15 -11.64
CA LYS A 85 -9.94 -8.25 -12.46
C LYS A 85 -8.90 -7.77 -13.47
N LEU A 86 -9.07 -6.56 -14.01
CA LEU A 86 -8.09 -5.93 -14.89
C LEU A 86 -6.82 -5.53 -14.12
N MET A 87 -6.95 -5.01 -12.90
CA MET A 87 -5.82 -4.73 -12.00
C MET A 87 -5.07 -6.01 -11.62
N ASP A 88 -5.78 -7.13 -11.42
CA ASP A 88 -5.18 -8.44 -11.17
C ASP A 88 -4.31 -8.94 -12.33
N MET A 89 -4.81 -8.83 -13.56
CA MET A 89 -4.05 -9.21 -14.74
C MET A 89 -2.76 -8.39 -14.92
N ASN A 90 -2.78 -7.10 -14.60
CA ASN A 90 -1.60 -6.24 -14.73
C ASN A 90 -0.55 -6.51 -13.64
N HIS A 91 -0.97 -6.89 -12.42
CA HIS A 91 -0.04 -7.32 -11.36
C HIS A 91 0.71 -8.60 -11.74
N GLN A 92 0.00 -9.59 -12.30
CA GLN A 92 0.60 -10.85 -12.77
C GLN A 92 1.65 -10.62 -13.87
N SER A 93 1.35 -9.76 -14.86
CA SER A 93 2.27 -9.42 -15.94
C SER A 93 3.56 -8.75 -15.44
N LYS A 94 3.48 -7.87 -14.43
CA LYS A 94 4.66 -7.18 -13.84
C LYS A 94 5.53 -8.07 -12.95
N ASN A 95 5.02 -9.20 -12.48
CA ASN A 95 5.82 -10.22 -11.79
C ASN A 95 6.46 -11.18 -12.80
N LEU A 96 5.78 -11.49 -13.90
CA LEU A 96 6.34 -12.28 -15.00
C LEU A 96 7.55 -11.57 -15.65
N PHE A 97 7.46 -10.25 -15.88
CA PHE A 97 8.56 -9.48 -16.48
C PHE A 97 9.83 -9.42 -15.61
N LYS A 98 9.72 -9.61 -14.28
CA LYS A 98 10.90 -9.64 -13.39
C LYS A 98 11.60 -10.99 -13.33
N VAL A 99 10.99 -12.05 -13.86
CA VAL A 99 11.58 -13.39 -13.87
C VAL A 99 12.40 -13.62 -15.15
N SER A 100 12.17 -12.80 -16.18
CA SER A 100 12.86 -12.88 -17.48
C SER A 100 14.16 -12.08 -17.59
N ASP A 101 14.52 -11.28 -16.57
CA ASP A 101 15.76 -10.46 -16.56
C ASP A 101 16.81 -10.99 -15.55
N VAL A 102 17.07 -12.31 -15.56
CA VAL A 102 18.25 -12.94 -14.95
C VAL A 102 19.08 -13.60 -16.05
#